data_AF-A0A4P5W719-F1
#
_entry.id   AF-A0A4P5W719-F1
#
_cell.length_a   1.000
_cell.length_b   1.000
_cell.length_c   1.000
_cell.angle_alpha   90.00
_cell.angle_beta   90.00
_cell.angle_gamma   90.00
#
_symmetry.space_group_name_H-M   'P 1'
#
loop_
_entity.id
_entity.type
_entity.pdbx_description
1 polymer ?
#
loop_
_entity_poly.entity_id
_entity_poly.type
_entity_poly.pdbx_seq_one_letter_code
_entity_poly.pdbx_strand_id
1 'polypeptide(L)'
;MNKVVTSALFSLGLLLSAEALADRTLLNVSYDPTRELYKEFNQLFIKHWKDKTGEDVQIQQSHGGGGKQTRAVIEGLQADVVTLALSYDIDQIHEKAGLLPKDWQTKLPHDSIPYTSTIVFLVRKGNLKAIKNWDDLVKDGVSIVTPNPKTSGGARYNYLAAWRFAEKKTGNEAGAKEFVTKLLKNVPVLDSGARGSTTTFVECVF
;
A
#
# COMPACT_ATOMS: atom_id res chain seq x y z
N MET A 1 -49.17 -64.18 11.18
CA MET A 1 -48.14 -63.86 10.17
C MET A 1 -48.77 -62.98 9.09
N ASN A 2 -47.98 -62.05 8.56
CA ASN A 2 -48.23 -61.11 7.46
C ASN A 2 -48.76 -59.70 7.80
N LYS A 3 -47.77 -58.82 7.97
CA LYS A 3 -47.79 -57.36 7.89
C LYS A 3 -47.67 -56.94 6.42
N VAL A 4 -48.43 -55.93 5.97
CA VAL A 4 -48.11 -55.05 4.82
C VAL A 4 -48.78 -53.70 5.12
N VAL A 5 -48.20 -52.85 5.98
CA VAL A 5 -47.37 -51.67 5.64
C VAL A 5 -47.95 -50.85 4.47
N THR A 6 -48.79 -49.86 4.83
CA THR A 6 -49.27 -48.79 3.97
C THR A 6 -48.12 -47.81 3.71
N SER A 7 -47.76 -47.63 2.44
CA SER A 7 -46.65 -46.79 1.98
C SER A 7 -46.89 -45.31 2.29
N ALA A 8 -46.02 -44.72 3.11
CA ALA A 8 -45.86 -43.28 3.24
C ALA A 8 -44.95 -42.77 2.11
N LEU A 9 -45.52 -42.12 1.08
CA LEU A 9 -44.75 -41.23 0.21
C LEU A 9 -44.57 -39.90 0.95
N PHE A 10 -43.47 -39.77 1.67
CA PHE A 10 -42.99 -38.48 2.14
C PHE A 10 -42.12 -37.89 1.04
N SER A 11 -42.65 -36.85 0.38
CA SER A 11 -42.03 -36.12 -0.72
C SER A 11 -40.63 -35.64 -0.34
N LEU A 12 -39.62 -36.12 -1.07
CA LEU A 12 -38.24 -35.67 -0.99
C LEU A 12 -38.13 -34.30 -1.70
N GLY A 13 -38.63 -33.25 -1.04
CA GLY A 13 -38.34 -31.87 -1.42
C GLY A 13 -36.91 -31.53 -1.00
N LEU A 14 -35.94 -31.94 -1.82
CA LEU A 14 -34.57 -31.43 -1.72
C LEU A 14 -34.63 -29.91 -1.90
N LEU A 15 -34.48 -29.23 -0.77
CA LEU A 15 -34.15 -27.81 -0.69
C LEU A 15 -32.90 -27.57 -1.54
N LEU A 16 -33.10 -27.17 -2.79
CA LEU A 16 -32.14 -26.33 -3.49
C LEU A 16 -32.14 -25.01 -2.73
N SER A 17 -31.37 -24.95 -1.66
CA SER A 17 -30.89 -23.69 -1.13
C SER A 17 -30.05 -23.07 -2.25
N ALA A 18 -30.69 -22.29 -3.11
CA ALA A 18 -29.99 -21.26 -3.83
C ALA A 18 -29.38 -20.39 -2.73
N GLU A 19 -28.09 -20.57 -2.46
CA GLU A 19 -27.35 -19.63 -1.64
C GLU A 19 -27.62 -18.27 -2.26
N ALA A 20 -28.36 -17.42 -1.53
CA ALA A 20 -28.62 -16.08 -1.97
C ALA A 20 -27.26 -15.43 -2.17
N LEU A 21 -26.89 -15.21 -3.44
CA LEU A 21 -25.64 -14.57 -3.83
C LEU A 21 -25.69 -13.15 -3.28
N ALA A 22 -25.13 -12.95 -2.08
CA ALA A 22 -25.15 -11.68 -1.41
C ALA A 22 -24.14 -10.75 -2.09
N ASP A 23 -24.59 -9.54 -2.47
CA ASP A 23 -23.70 -8.48 -2.92
C ASP A 23 -22.66 -8.20 -1.84
N ARG A 24 -21.40 -8.50 -2.12
CA ARG A 24 -20.30 -8.31 -1.16
C ARG A 24 -19.57 -7.01 -1.47
N THR A 25 -19.55 -6.09 -0.53
CA THR A 25 -18.67 -4.91 -0.62
C THR A 25 -17.39 -5.17 0.14
N LEU A 26 -16.24 -4.94 -0.51
CA LEU A 26 -14.90 -5.01 0.08
C LEU A 26 -14.27 -3.63 0.11
N LEU A 27 -13.67 -3.24 1.23
CA LEU A 27 -12.83 -2.05 1.35
C LEU A 27 -11.34 -2.40 1.30
N ASN A 28 -10.65 -1.92 0.26
CA ASN A 28 -9.18 -1.93 0.20
C ASN A 28 -8.61 -0.60 0.73
N VAL A 29 -7.92 -0.66 1.86
CA VAL A 29 -7.15 0.46 2.40
C VAL A 29 -5.71 0.37 1.91
N SER A 30 -5.34 1.26 0.98
CA SER A 30 -4.06 1.23 0.26
C SER A 30 -3.23 2.49 0.46
N TYR A 31 -1.96 2.45 0.06
CA TYR A 31 -1.08 3.62 0.06
C TYR A 31 -1.30 4.53 -1.17
N ASP A 32 -0.72 5.74 -1.12
CA ASP A 32 -1.15 6.88 -1.93
C ASP A 32 -1.06 6.75 -3.47
N PRO A 33 0.01 6.19 -4.07
CA PRO A 33 0.20 6.18 -5.52
C PRO A 33 -0.49 5.00 -6.24
N THR A 34 -1.15 4.08 -5.55
CA THR A 34 -1.74 2.86 -6.15
C THR A 34 -3.16 3.06 -6.70
N ARG A 35 -3.63 4.31 -6.83
CA ARG A 35 -5.00 4.66 -7.24
C ARG A 35 -5.35 4.07 -8.60
N GLU A 36 -4.50 4.33 -9.61
CA GLU A 36 -4.72 3.87 -10.97
C GLU A 36 -4.56 2.34 -11.06
N LEU A 37 -3.56 1.78 -10.36
CA LEU A 37 -3.37 0.33 -10.26
C LEU A 37 -4.65 -0.36 -9.77
N TYR A 38 -5.20 0.06 -8.63
CA TYR A 38 -6.37 -0.62 -8.09
C TYR A 38 -7.64 -0.27 -8.85
N LYS A 39 -7.74 0.90 -9.51
CA LYS A 39 -8.87 1.20 -10.40
C LYS A 39 -8.96 0.16 -11.52
N GLU A 40 -7.85 -0.14 -12.19
CA GLU A 40 -7.80 -1.13 -13.27
C GLU A 40 -7.90 -2.56 -12.73
N PHE A 41 -7.10 -2.90 -11.71
CA PHE A 41 -7.07 -4.23 -11.13
C PHE A 41 -8.43 -4.64 -10.55
N ASN A 42 -9.15 -3.73 -9.89
CA ASN A 42 -10.46 -4.05 -9.31
C ASN A 42 -11.49 -4.38 -10.40
N GLN A 43 -11.48 -3.68 -11.54
CA GLN A 43 -12.38 -4.01 -12.65
C GLN A 43 -12.13 -5.43 -13.18
N LEU A 44 -10.86 -5.79 -13.32
CA LEU A 44 -10.46 -7.13 -13.75
C LEU A 44 -10.84 -8.19 -12.70
N PHE A 45 -10.61 -7.91 -11.42
CA PHE A 45 -10.95 -8.84 -10.33
C PHE A 45 -12.46 -9.06 -10.22
N ILE A 46 -13.27 -8.00 -10.26
CA ILE A 46 -14.74 -8.09 -10.18
C ILE A 46 -15.27 -8.96 -11.31
N LYS A 47 -14.81 -8.71 -12.55
CA LYS A 47 -15.17 -9.54 -13.70
C LYS A 47 -14.74 -10.99 -13.51
N HIS A 48 -13.48 -11.21 -13.11
CA HIS A 48 -12.95 -12.55 -12.89
C HIS A 48 -13.73 -13.30 -11.80
N TRP A 49 -14.11 -12.63 -10.71
CA TRP A 49 -14.86 -13.22 -9.61
C TRP A 49 -16.25 -13.62 -10.08
N LYS A 50 -16.98 -12.71 -10.74
CA LYS A 50 -18.32 -12.98 -11.28
C LYS A 50 -18.30 -14.15 -12.28
N ASP A 51 -17.33 -14.17 -13.19
CA ASP A 51 -17.18 -15.23 -14.19
C ASP A 51 -16.88 -16.59 -13.53
N LYS A 52 -16.19 -16.59 -12.38
CA LYS A 52 -15.75 -17.82 -11.68
C LYS A 52 -16.76 -18.36 -10.67
N THR A 53 -17.44 -17.48 -9.93
CA THR A 53 -18.29 -17.87 -8.78
C THR A 53 -19.76 -17.55 -9.01
N GLY A 54 -20.09 -16.67 -9.96
CA GLY A 54 -21.43 -16.13 -10.14
C GLY A 54 -21.80 -15.04 -9.14
N GLU A 55 -20.94 -14.71 -8.17
CA GLU A 55 -21.17 -13.67 -7.16
C GLU A 55 -20.83 -12.28 -7.68
N ASP A 56 -21.65 -11.29 -7.32
CA ASP A 56 -21.32 -9.88 -7.51
C ASP A 56 -20.53 -9.35 -6.31
N VAL A 57 -19.43 -8.64 -6.60
CA VAL A 57 -18.58 -7.99 -5.59
C VAL A 57 -18.35 -6.54 -5.97
N GLN A 58 -18.51 -5.65 -5.01
CA GLN A 58 -18.13 -4.24 -5.13
C GLN A 58 -16.82 -4.03 -4.36
N ILE A 59 -15.89 -3.26 -4.94
CA ILE A 59 -14.64 -2.91 -4.25
C ILE A 59 -14.53 -1.41 -4.10
N GLN A 60 -14.50 -0.95 -2.86
CA GLN A 60 -14.20 0.41 -2.45
C GLN A 60 -12.70 0.54 -2.15
N GLN A 61 -12.17 1.76 -2.28
CA GLN A 61 -10.76 2.05 -2.07
C GLN A 61 -10.57 3.28 -1.21
N SER A 62 -9.57 3.23 -0.34
CA SER A 62 -9.06 4.39 0.40
C SER A 62 -7.56 4.52 0.15
N HIS A 63 -7.09 5.72 -0.18
CA HIS A 63 -5.69 6.00 -0.50
C HIS A 63 -5.15 7.19 0.27
N GLY A 64 -3.93 7.04 0.82
CA GLY A 64 -3.19 8.11 1.47
C GLY A 64 -1.79 7.65 1.88
N GLY A 65 -1.06 8.48 2.64
CA GLY A 65 0.23 8.06 3.19
C GLY A 65 0.09 6.77 4.01
N GLY A 66 0.93 5.75 3.73
CA GLY A 66 0.81 4.40 4.32
C GLY A 66 0.64 4.40 5.84
N GLY A 67 1.45 5.20 6.56
CA GLY A 67 1.34 5.31 8.02
C GLY A 67 0.05 6.03 8.50
N LYS A 68 -0.52 6.94 7.69
CA LYS A 68 -1.84 7.53 7.97
C LYS A 68 -2.95 6.49 7.79
N GLN A 69 -2.88 5.68 6.74
CA GLN A 69 -3.84 4.62 6.45
C GLN A 69 -3.80 3.51 7.52
N THR A 70 -2.60 3.11 7.96
CA THR A 70 -2.40 2.21 9.12
C THR A 70 -3.11 2.73 10.37
N ARG A 71 -2.92 4.01 10.71
CA ARG A 71 -3.60 4.60 11.87
C ARG A 71 -5.11 4.59 11.72
N ALA A 72 -5.64 4.93 10.55
CA ALA A 72 -7.08 4.90 10.31
C ALA A 72 -7.68 3.49 10.55
N VAL A 73 -6.99 2.43 10.12
CA VAL A 73 -7.42 1.04 10.38
C VAL A 73 -7.37 0.71 11.88
N ILE A 74 -6.28 1.06 12.56
CA ILE A 74 -6.15 0.87 14.02
C ILE A 74 -7.26 1.61 14.78
N GLU A 75 -7.65 2.79 14.31
CA GLU A 75 -8.66 3.66 14.92
C GLU A 75 -10.11 3.29 14.51
N GLY A 76 -10.31 2.23 13.72
CA GLY A 76 -11.62 1.63 13.47
C GLY A 76 -12.14 1.71 12.03
N LEU A 77 -11.34 2.17 11.07
CA LEU A 77 -11.69 2.02 9.65
C LEU A 77 -11.70 0.52 9.28
N GLN A 78 -12.88 -0.01 8.99
CA GLN A 78 -13.12 -1.44 8.73
C GLN A 78 -12.64 -1.85 7.33
N ALA A 79 -11.33 -2.01 7.18
CA ALA A 79 -10.72 -2.54 5.97
C ALA A 79 -10.91 -4.07 5.90
N ASP A 80 -11.37 -4.58 4.76
CA ASP A 80 -11.34 -6.03 4.47
C ASP A 80 -9.94 -6.47 4.08
N VAL A 81 -9.22 -5.63 3.34
CA VAL A 81 -7.83 -5.85 2.94
C VAL A 81 -7.02 -4.57 3.09
N VAL A 82 -5.77 -4.73 3.48
CA VAL A 82 -4.78 -3.64 3.49
C VAL A 82 -3.69 -3.93 2.48
N THR A 83 -3.36 -2.94 1.66
CA THR A 83 -2.31 -3.04 0.65
C THR A 83 -1.37 -1.86 0.83
N LEU A 84 -0.45 -1.98 1.79
CA LEU A 84 0.34 -0.87 2.30
C LEU A 84 1.75 -0.83 1.69
N ALA A 85 2.46 0.26 1.98
CA ALA A 85 3.76 0.55 1.35
C ALA A 85 4.90 -0.33 1.86
N LEU A 86 4.86 -0.77 3.13
CA LEU A 86 5.95 -1.51 3.79
C LEU A 86 5.41 -2.41 4.90
N SER A 87 6.11 -3.51 5.20
CA SER A 87 5.67 -4.54 6.16
C SER A 87 5.43 -3.99 7.56
N TYR A 88 6.29 -3.08 8.04
CA TYR A 88 6.14 -2.46 9.36
C TYR A 88 4.76 -1.81 9.55
N ASP A 89 4.16 -1.22 8.51
CA ASP A 89 2.84 -0.60 8.61
C ASP A 89 1.72 -1.63 8.84
N ILE A 90 1.92 -2.88 8.39
CA ILE A 90 1.00 -4.00 8.60
C ILE A 90 1.27 -4.66 9.96
N ASP A 91 2.54 -4.79 10.36
CA ASP A 91 2.92 -5.24 11.71
C ASP A 91 2.29 -4.36 12.79
N GLN A 92 2.27 -3.05 12.59
CA GLN A 92 1.62 -2.12 13.52
C GLN A 92 0.11 -2.36 13.67
N ILE A 93 -0.59 -2.85 12.63
CA ILE A 93 -2.01 -3.21 12.71
C ILE A 93 -2.20 -4.44 13.60
N HIS A 94 -1.34 -5.45 13.43
CA HIS A 94 -1.33 -6.61 14.32
C HIS A 94 -1.03 -6.20 15.78
N GLU A 95 0.07 -5.49 16.01
CA GLU A 95 0.56 -5.15 17.34
C GLU A 95 -0.40 -4.27 18.14
N LYS A 96 -1.09 -3.32 17.48
CA LYS A 96 -1.90 -2.30 18.17
C LYS A 96 -3.39 -2.60 18.19
N ALA A 97 -3.91 -3.33 17.20
CA ALA A 97 -5.34 -3.58 17.07
C ALA A 97 -5.69 -5.07 17.04
N GLY A 98 -4.71 -5.98 16.88
CA GLY A 98 -4.97 -7.42 16.84
C GLY A 98 -5.80 -7.88 15.64
N LEU A 99 -5.96 -7.03 14.61
CA LEU A 99 -6.84 -7.29 13.45
C LEU A 99 -6.24 -8.25 12.43
N LEU A 100 -4.95 -8.55 12.53
CA LEU A 100 -4.23 -9.47 11.67
C LEU A 100 -3.50 -10.51 12.54
N PRO A 101 -3.29 -11.74 12.04
CA PRO A 101 -2.47 -12.72 12.75
C PRO A 101 -1.00 -12.28 12.74
N LYS A 102 -0.24 -12.72 13.75
CA LYS A 102 1.19 -12.39 13.89
C LYS A 102 2.02 -12.85 12.69
N ASP A 103 1.64 -13.97 12.09
CA ASP A 103 2.30 -14.57 10.93
C ASP A 103 1.64 -14.15 9.60
N TRP A 104 1.02 -12.95 9.53
CA TRP A 104 0.37 -12.46 8.31
C TRP A 104 1.32 -12.48 7.09
N GLN A 105 2.60 -12.16 7.32
CA GLN A 105 3.58 -12.00 6.24
C GLN A 105 3.81 -13.31 5.47
N THR A 106 3.65 -14.46 6.11
CA THR A 106 3.86 -15.77 5.49
C THR A 106 2.60 -16.36 4.86
N LYS A 107 1.44 -15.67 4.95
CA LYS A 107 0.16 -16.18 4.44
C LYS A 107 0.07 -16.19 2.92
N LEU A 108 0.87 -15.36 2.25
CA LEU A 108 0.95 -15.29 0.78
C LEU A 108 2.40 -15.47 0.33
N PRO A 109 2.63 -15.94 -0.93
CA PRO A 109 3.96 -16.08 -1.49
C PRO A 109 4.79 -14.78 -1.42
N HIS A 110 6.11 -14.93 -1.44
CA HIS A 110 7.06 -13.81 -1.46
C HIS A 110 6.87 -12.84 -0.28
N ASP A 111 6.67 -13.38 0.93
CA ASP A 111 6.47 -12.58 2.14
C ASP A 111 5.28 -11.60 2.03
N SER A 112 4.24 -12.02 1.30
CA SER A 112 3.07 -11.19 0.96
C SER A 112 3.39 -9.94 0.14
N ILE A 113 4.46 -9.98 -0.66
CA ILE A 113 4.91 -8.92 -1.56
C ILE A 113 4.69 -9.35 -3.02
N PRO A 114 3.52 -9.06 -3.61
CA PRO A 114 3.19 -9.49 -4.97
C PRO A 114 3.93 -8.70 -6.06
N TYR A 115 4.50 -7.54 -5.72
CA TYR A 115 5.29 -6.71 -6.62
C TYR A 115 6.31 -5.87 -5.84
N THR A 116 7.35 -5.39 -6.51
CA THR A 116 8.36 -4.51 -5.93
C THR A 116 8.52 -3.23 -6.74
N SER A 117 9.20 -2.25 -6.15
CA SER A 117 9.57 -0.99 -6.80
C SER A 117 10.93 -0.53 -6.26
N THR A 118 11.40 0.65 -6.69
CA THR A 118 12.63 1.25 -6.20
C THR A 118 12.52 2.78 -6.14
N ILE A 119 13.51 3.42 -5.52
CA ILE A 119 13.59 4.88 -5.43
C ILE A 119 14.45 5.41 -6.57
N VAL A 120 13.90 6.37 -7.32
CA VAL A 120 14.56 7.06 -8.44
C VAL A 120 14.37 8.56 -8.31
N PHE A 121 15.15 9.34 -9.06
CA PHE A 121 14.97 10.78 -9.15
C PHE A 121 14.14 11.15 -10.37
N LEU A 122 13.09 11.94 -10.16
CA LEU A 122 12.42 12.66 -11.23
C LEU A 122 13.01 14.06 -11.31
N VAL A 123 13.44 14.48 -12.50
CA VAL A 123 14.00 15.80 -12.76
C VAL A 123 13.22 16.50 -13.86
N ARG A 124 13.24 17.85 -13.87
CA ARG A 124 12.63 18.62 -14.95
C ARG A 124 13.37 18.41 -16.27
N LYS A 125 12.67 18.63 -17.38
CA LYS A 125 13.20 18.52 -18.74
C LYS A 125 14.53 19.27 -18.88
N GLY A 126 15.51 18.62 -19.50
CA GLY A 126 16.86 19.17 -19.71
C GLY A 126 17.83 18.96 -18.54
N ASN A 127 17.35 18.60 -17.35
CA ASN A 127 18.18 18.37 -16.16
C ASN A 127 19.21 19.49 -15.92
N LEU A 128 18.73 20.74 -15.83
CA LEU A 128 19.60 21.93 -15.74
C LEU A 128 20.51 21.95 -14.50
N LYS A 129 20.11 21.25 -13.42
CA LYS A 129 20.94 21.09 -12.20
C LYS A 129 21.91 19.89 -12.28
N ALA A 130 21.95 19.19 -13.42
CA ALA A 130 22.81 18.04 -13.69
C ALA A 130 22.73 16.93 -12.63
N ILE A 131 21.53 16.67 -12.09
CA ILE A 131 21.31 15.66 -11.05
C ILE A 131 21.47 14.28 -11.67
N LYS A 132 22.41 13.49 -11.16
CA LYS A 132 22.69 12.11 -11.62
C LYS A 132 22.83 11.14 -10.47
N ASN A 133 23.18 11.62 -9.27
CA ASN A 133 23.37 10.79 -8.10
C ASN A 133 22.96 11.53 -6.81
N TRP A 134 22.92 10.81 -5.70
CA TRP A 134 22.57 11.32 -4.36
C TRP A 134 23.43 12.51 -3.94
N ASP A 135 24.72 12.50 -4.27
CA ASP A 135 25.64 13.62 -3.97
C ASP A 135 25.22 14.94 -4.62
N ASP A 136 24.49 14.89 -5.74
CA ASP A 136 24.01 16.10 -6.39
C ASP A 136 22.85 16.73 -5.62
N LEU A 137 22.11 15.95 -4.82
CA LEU A 137 20.96 16.43 -4.08
C LEU A 137 21.34 17.32 -2.89
N VAL A 138 22.56 17.19 -2.37
CA VAL A 138 23.05 17.97 -1.21
C VAL A 138 23.82 19.23 -1.62
N LYS A 139 23.85 19.56 -2.91
CA LYS A 139 24.49 20.77 -3.43
C LYS A 139 23.66 22.02 -3.13
N ASP A 140 24.35 23.15 -3.02
CA ASP A 140 23.68 24.45 -2.88
C ASP A 140 22.81 24.75 -4.10
N GLY A 141 21.67 25.40 -3.84
CA GLY A 141 20.70 25.75 -4.88
C GLY A 141 19.91 24.57 -5.43
N VAL A 142 20.00 23.37 -4.85
CA VAL A 142 19.11 22.24 -5.16
C VAL A 142 17.96 22.20 -4.17
N SER A 143 16.74 22.19 -4.70
CA SER A 143 15.50 22.04 -3.92
C SER A 143 14.89 20.67 -4.20
N ILE A 144 14.62 19.90 -3.15
CA ILE A 144 14.16 18.52 -3.22
C ILE A 144 12.72 18.43 -2.73
N VAL A 145 11.85 17.78 -3.51
CA VAL A 145 10.50 17.44 -3.06
C VAL A 145 10.48 15.97 -2.61
N THR A 146 10.11 15.73 -1.35
CA THR A 146 9.93 14.38 -0.80
C THR A 146 8.81 14.39 0.24
N PRO A 147 8.04 13.31 0.40
CA PRO A 147 6.96 13.28 1.39
C PRO A 147 7.49 13.17 2.83
N ASN A 148 6.58 13.33 3.80
CA ASN A 148 6.87 13.25 5.23
C ASN A 148 7.02 11.79 5.73
N PRO A 149 8.16 11.41 6.34
CA PRO A 149 8.38 10.05 6.85
C PRO A 149 7.48 9.65 8.03
N LYS A 150 6.81 10.62 8.68
CA LYS A 150 5.83 10.34 9.76
C LYS A 150 4.48 9.83 9.24
N THR A 151 4.19 10.04 7.96
CA THR A 151 2.89 9.68 7.36
C THR A 151 3.03 8.83 6.10
N SER A 152 4.15 8.89 5.39
CA SER A 152 4.36 8.21 4.11
C SER A 152 5.36 7.05 4.22
N GLY A 153 5.01 5.89 3.66
CA GLY A 153 5.94 4.77 3.49
C GLY A 153 7.02 5.05 2.44
N GLY A 154 6.65 5.68 1.32
CA GLY A 154 7.61 6.11 0.29
C GLY A 154 8.67 7.06 0.85
N ALA A 155 8.30 7.97 1.75
CA ALA A 155 9.25 8.84 2.43
C ALA A 155 10.28 8.08 3.28
N ARG A 156 9.85 7.01 3.95
CA ARG A 156 10.74 6.14 4.73
C ARG A 156 11.70 5.40 3.82
N TYR A 157 11.25 4.89 2.66
CA TYR A 157 12.15 4.32 1.66
C TYR A 157 13.12 5.36 1.05
N ASN A 158 12.67 6.59 0.77
CA ASN A 158 13.54 7.68 0.30
C ASN A 158 14.67 7.95 1.31
N TYR A 159 14.30 8.06 2.59
CA TYR A 159 15.26 8.25 3.69
C TYR A 159 16.25 7.09 3.78
N LEU A 160 15.77 5.84 3.77
CA LEU A 160 16.62 4.65 3.87
C LEU A 160 17.54 4.49 2.66
N ALA A 161 17.09 4.85 1.46
CA ALA A 161 17.92 4.83 0.26
C ALA A 161 19.07 5.86 0.36
N ALA A 162 18.77 7.09 0.79
CA ALA A 162 19.78 8.12 1.03
C ALA A 162 20.76 7.72 2.14
N TRP A 163 20.24 7.19 3.26
CA TRP A 163 21.03 6.72 4.38
C TRP A 163 21.99 5.62 3.95
N ARG A 164 21.50 4.59 3.26
CA ARG A 164 22.32 3.45 2.82
C ARG A 164 23.35 3.85 1.77
N PHE A 165 23.02 4.79 0.88
CA PHE A 165 24.00 5.38 -0.03
C PHE A 165 25.15 6.04 0.75
N ALA A 166 24.80 6.91 1.69
CA ALA A 166 25.77 7.68 2.44
C ALA A 166 26.62 6.81 3.36
N GLU A 167 26.00 5.87 4.08
CA GLU A 167 26.70 4.92 4.94
C GLU A 167 27.74 4.09 4.17
N LYS A 168 27.39 3.61 2.97
CA LYS A 168 28.34 2.90 2.10
C LYS A 168 29.50 3.79 1.66
N LYS A 169 29.24 5.08 1.45
CA LYS A 169 30.24 6.06 1.01
C LYS A 169 31.17 6.49 2.15
N THR A 170 30.63 6.71 3.35
CA THR A 170 31.38 7.22 4.52
C THR A 170 31.95 6.11 5.40
N GLY A 171 31.44 4.89 5.26
CA GLY A 171 31.84 3.72 6.02
C GLY A 171 31.26 3.65 7.44
N ASN A 172 30.36 4.56 7.82
CA ASN A 172 29.75 4.59 9.16
C ASN A 172 28.42 5.37 9.20
N GLU A 173 27.64 5.14 10.27
CA GLU A 173 26.35 5.77 10.51
C GLU A 173 26.43 7.28 10.73
N ALA A 174 27.52 7.78 11.33
CA ALA A 174 27.69 9.21 11.59
C ALA A 174 27.71 10.01 10.28
N GLY A 175 28.46 9.53 9.28
CA GLY A 175 28.48 10.12 7.94
C GLY A 175 27.14 10.00 7.20
N ALA A 176 26.40 8.91 7.41
CA ALA A 176 25.05 8.77 6.88
C ALA A 176 24.09 9.81 7.46
N LYS A 177 24.15 10.02 8.78
CA LYS A 177 23.37 11.04 9.49
C LYS A 177 23.71 12.44 9.01
N GLU A 178 24.98 12.77 8.85
CA GLU A 178 25.42 14.07 8.31
C GLU A 178 24.91 14.31 6.89
N PHE A 179 25.03 13.30 6.02
CA PHE A 179 24.56 13.38 4.65
C PHE A 179 23.04 13.61 4.58
N VAL A 180 22.26 12.80 5.30
CA VAL A 180 20.80 12.95 5.31
C VAL A 180 20.38 14.27 5.97
N THR A 181 21.13 14.77 6.95
CA THR A 181 20.90 16.12 7.50
C THR A 181 21.07 17.20 6.43
N LYS A 182 22.12 17.13 5.60
CA LYS A 182 22.30 18.06 4.47
C LYS A 182 21.19 17.90 3.42
N LEU A 183 20.82 16.66 3.11
CA LEU A 183 19.73 16.36 2.18
C LEU A 183 18.41 17.01 2.64
N LEU A 184 18.04 16.83 3.91
CA LEU A 184 16.80 17.37 4.46
C LEU A 184 16.80 18.90 4.57
N LYS A 185 17.98 19.55 4.67
CA LYS A 185 18.07 21.02 4.58
C LYS A 185 17.68 21.55 3.19
N ASN A 186 17.80 20.73 2.16
CA ASN A 186 17.39 21.06 0.79
C ASN A 186 15.91 20.72 0.51
N VAL A 187 15.13 20.33 1.53
CA VAL A 187 13.70 19.98 1.38
C VAL A 187 12.82 21.13 1.88
N PRO A 188 12.20 21.94 1.01
CA PRO A 188 11.36 23.05 1.42
C PRO A 188 9.95 22.61 1.88
N VAL A 189 9.49 21.43 1.47
CA VAL A 189 8.14 20.93 1.73
C VAL A 189 8.12 19.42 1.94
N LEU A 190 7.30 18.98 2.91
CA LEU A 190 7.11 17.58 3.26
C LEU A 190 5.62 17.21 3.15
N ASP A 191 5.19 16.82 1.94
CA ASP A 191 3.79 16.44 1.72
C ASP A 191 3.39 15.19 2.52
N SER A 192 2.10 15.08 2.84
CA SER A 192 1.60 13.97 3.66
C SER A 192 1.73 12.58 3.00
N GLY A 193 1.81 12.52 1.66
CA GLY A 193 1.84 11.30 0.85
C GLY A 193 2.64 11.48 -0.45
N ALA A 194 3.02 10.36 -1.06
CA ALA A 194 3.90 10.36 -2.24
C ALA A 194 3.24 10.96 -3.51
N ARG A 195 1.91 10.85 -3.65
CA ARG A 195 1.20 11.53 -4.75
C ARG A 195 1.28 13.03 -4.57
N GLY A 196 1.07 13.52 -3.34
CA GLY A 196 1.23 14.94 -2.99
C GLY A 196 2.56 15.50 -3.46
N SER A 197 3.68 14.83 -3.15
CA SER A 197 5.00 15.25 -3.61
C SER A 197 5.18 15.24 -5.12
N THR A 198 4.52 14.33 -5.83
CA THR A 198 4.53 14.35 -7.31
C THR A 198 3.80 15.58 -7.84
N THR A 199 2.61 15.87 -7.31
CA THR A 199 1.82 17.06 -7.66
C THR A 199 2.59 18.35 -7.35
N THR A 200 3.11 18.47 -6.13
CA THR A 200 3.93 19.60 -5.68
C THR A 200 5.15 19.82 -6.59
N PHE A 201 5.84 18.76 -7.01
CA PHE A 201 6.95 18.88 -7.94
C PHE A 201 6.51 19.36 -9.34
N VAL A 202 5.37 18.90 -9.83
CA VAL A 202 4.86 19.30 -11.16
C VAL A 202 4.38 20.74 -11.16
N GLU A 203 3.63 21.14 -10.14
CA GLU A 203 2.89 22.40 -10.08
C GLU A 203 3.71 23.58 -9.51
N CYS A 204 4.62 23.33 -8.56
CA CYS A 204 5.37 24.39 -7.88
C CYS A 204 6.78 24.56 -8.43
N VAL A 205 7.29 25.80 -8.41
CA VAL A 205 8.70 26.13 -8.72
C VAL A 205 9.42 26.40 -7.40
N PHE A 206 10.56 25.72 -7.20
CA PHE A 206 11.43 25.83 -6.02
C PHE A 206 12.86 26.14 -6.42
#